data_AF-A0A067N1U7-F1
#
_entry.id   AF-A0A067N1U7-F1
#
_cell.length_a   1.000
_cell.length_b   1.000
_cell.length_c   1.000
_cell.angle_alpha   90.00
_cell.angle_beta   90.00
_cell.angle_gamma   90.00
#
_symmetry.space_group_name_H-M   'P 1'
#
loop_
_entity.id
_entity.type
_entity.pdbx_description
1 polymer ?
#
loop_
_entity_poly.entity_id
_entity_poly.type
_entity_poly.pdbx_seq_one_letter_code
_entity_poly.pdbx_strand_id
1 'polypeptide(L)'
;MPVGIEAWITEIPPVTRAWLGLSVILSVAAQCHLVTPLQLYFSFRSAFVNLQPWRAATTFLYFGQMSLDFVFHLFFFMRYSRMLEESSFANKQADYLWLLLQSSVLLLAISPLVSLPFLSSPLAFVPIYMWSRRHPSIQVSLFGLVTVTAPYLPFALVLFSWVINGTWTAAAADLVGCLVGHVAWFIRDVWTREAVGGIGWITKAPAPMQRWFGEA
;
A
#
# COMPACT_ATOMS: atom_id res chain seq x y z
N MET A 1 -14.23 -0.87 30.88
CA MET A 1 -13.73 -1.53 29.66
C MET A 1 -13.47 -0.42 28.67
N PRO A 2 -12.25 -0.16 28.18
CA PRO A 2 -12.05 1.01 27.33
C PRO A 2 -12.75 0.75 25.98
N VAL A 3 -13.96 1.29 25.84
CA VAL A 3 -14.65 1.49 24.56
C VAL A 3 -14.19 2.82 23.96
N GLY A 4 -12.88 2.98 23.88
CA GLY A 4 -12.22 4.22 23.46
C GLY A 4 -11.55 4.09 22.10
N ILE A 5 -11.26 5.24 21.48
CA ILE A 5 -10.43 5.34 20.26
C ILE A 5 -9.11 4.58 20.44
N GLU A 6 -8.58 4.55 21.66
CA GLU A 6 -7.39 3.78 22.01
C GLU A 6 -7.56 2.28 21.74
N ALA A 7 -8.69 1.67 22.12
CA ALA A 7 -8.95 0.26 21.87
C ALA A 7 -9.02 -0.02 20.37
N TRP A 8 -9.71 0.85 19.62
CA TRP A 8 -9.78 0.75 18.16
C TRP A 8 -8.40 0.89 17.49
N ILE A 9 -7.56 1.81 17.96
CA ILE A 9 -6.18 1.95 17.48
C ILE A 9 -5.35 0.71 17.83
N THR A 10 -5.54 0.13 19.02
CA THR A 10 -4.81 -1.08 19.42
C THR A 10 -5.24 -2.34 18.66
N GLU A 11 -6.48 -2.39 18.17
CA GLU A 11 -6.98 -3.48 17.32
C GLU A 11 -6.34 -3.49 15.93
N ILE A 12 -5.85 -2.34 15.45
CA ILE A 12 -5.19 -2.29 14.14
C ILE A 12 -3.79 -2.93 14.28
N PRO A 13 -3.45 -3.90 13.42
CA PRO A 13 -2.13 -4.51 13.38
C PRO A 13 -1.00 -3.48 13.25
N PRO A 14 0.18 -3.75 13.81
CA PRO A 14 1.20 -2.73 14.03
C PRO A 14 1.76 -2.12 12.75
N VAL A 15 1.95 -2.89 11.67
CA VAL A 15 2.47 -2.35 10.40
C VAL A 15 1.44 -1.44 9.76
N THR A 16 0.21 -1.92 9.65
CA THR A 16 -0.93 -1.14 9.14
C THR A 16 -1.13 0.15 9.95
N ARG A 17 -1.09 0.05 11.29
CA ARG A 17 -1.25 1.20 12.20
C ARG A 17 -0.14 2.23 12.02
N ALA A 18 1.11 1.80 11.99
CA ALA A 18 2.25 2.70 11.82
C ALA A 18 2.16 3.44 10.48
N TRP A 19 1.82 2.73 9.40
CA TRP A 19 1.67 3.32 8.08
C TRP A 19 0.56 4.38 8.04
N LEU A 20 -0.61 4.07 8.61
CA LEU A 20 -1.73 4.99 8.68
C LEU A 20 -1.41 6.23 9.51
N GLY A 21 -0.81 6.04 10.69
CA GLY A 21 -0.38 7.14 11.54
C GLY A 21 0.59 8.07 10.83
N LEU A 22 1.61 7.51 10.17
CA LEU A 22 2.58 8.28 9.39
C LEU A 22 1.92 9.02 8.22
N SER A 23 0.97 8.39 7.52
CA SER A 23 0.27 9.00 6.38
C SER A 23 -0.61 10.18 6.82
N VAL A 24 -1.32 10.05 7.94
CA VAL A 24 -2.13 11.13 8.53
C VAL A 24 -1.24 12.25 9.05
N ILE A 25 -0.17 11.94 9.79
CA ILE A 25 0.78 12.94 10.29
C ILE A 25 1.39 13.75 9.15
N LEU A 26 1.82 13.07 8.07
CA LEU A 26 2.43 13.75 6.94
C LEU A 26 1.43 14.64 6.19
N SER A 27 0.17 14.20 6.09
CA SER A 27 -0.90 14.98 5.45
C SER A 27 -1.28 16.21 6.28
N VAL A 28 -1.35 16.08 7.61
CA VAL A 28 -1.56 17.21 8.52
C VAL A 28 -0.38 18.18 8.49
N ALA A 29 0.86 17.67 8.50
CA ALA A 29 2.05 18.51 8.38
C ALA A 29 2.08 19.30 7.07
N ALA A 30 1.63 18.70 5.97
CA ALA A 30 1.48 19.40 4.69
C ALA A 30 0.39 20.49 4.74
N GLN A 31 -0.74 20.22 5.42
CA GLN A 31 -1.82 21.19 5.58
C GLN A 31 -1.42 22.39 6.48
N CYS A 32 -0.62 22.14 7.52
CA CYS A 32 -0.07 23.19 8.38
C CYS A 32 1.09 23.96 7.74
N HIS A 33 1.40 23.71 6.46
CA HIS A 33 2.54 24.29 5.75
C HIS A 33 3.91 24.04 6.39
N LEU A 34 4.03 23.04 7.27
CA LEU A 34 5.31 22.61 7.84
C LEU A 34 6.18 21.89 6.81
N VAL A 35 5.54 21.19 5.87
CA VAL A 35 6.19 20.48 4.76
C VAL A 35 5.51 20.88 3.46
N THR A 36 6.30 21.24 2.45
CA THR A 36 5.73 21.58 1.14
C THR A 36 5.59 20.31 0.28
N PRO A 37 4.49 20.14 -0.49
CA PRO A 37 4.34 18.99 -1.40
C PRO A 37 5.50 18.85 -2.39
N LEU A 38 6.15 19.95 -2.77
CA LEU A 38 7.35 19.97 -3.62
C LEU A 38 8.57 19.31 -2.96
N GLN A 39 8.66 19.29 -1.62
CA GLN A 39 9.70 18.55 -0.89
C GLN A 39 9.42 17.04 -0.84
N LEU A 40 8.15 16.65 -0.98
CA LEU A 40 7.69 15.25 -0.98
C LEU A 40 7.62 14.64 -2.38
N TYR A 41 7.58 15.50 -3.41
CA TYR A 41 7.59 15.12 -4.80
C TYR A 41 8.75 14.17 -5.11
N PHE A 42 8.42 13.01 -5.70
CA PHE A 42 9.42 12.05 -6.15
C PHE A 42 9.89 12.40 -7.55
N SER A 43 11.20 12.56 -7.72
CA SER A 43 11.87 12.58 -9.01
C SER A 43 13.09 11.70 -8.92
N PHE A 44 13.29 10.82 -9.89
CA PHE A 44 14.45 9.92 -9.94
C PHE A 44 15.78 10.69 -9.83
N ARG A 45 15.89 11.81 -10.53
CA ARG A 45 17.06 12.69 -10.46
C ARG A 45 17.23 13.27 -9.06
N SER A 46 16.17 13.77 -8.44
CA SER A 46 16.28 14.35 -7.09
C SER A 46 16.56 13.31 -5.99
N ALA A 47 16.00 12.11 -6.11
CA ALA A 47 16.18 11.06 -5.11
C ALA A 47 17.59 10.45 -5.17
N PHE A 48 18.06 10.08 -6.37
CA PHE A 48 19.29 9.30 -6.53
C PHE A 48 20.48 10.12 -7.00
N VAL A 49 20.28 11.12 -7.86
CA VAL A 49 21.39 11.97 -8.35
C VAL A 49 21.72 13.07 -7.35
N ASN A 50 20.71 13.67 -6.72
CA ASN A 50 20.90 14.74 -5.72
C ASN A 50 20.99 14.22 -4.27
N LEU A 51 21.05 12.88 -4.07
CA LEU A 51 21.21 12.23 -2.76
C LEU A 51 20.17 12.65 -1.70
N GLN A 52 18.88 12.67 -2.07
CA GLN A 52 17.78 12.99 -1.14
C GLN A 52 16.93 11.74 -0.86
N PRO A 53 17.41 10.77 -0.06
CA PRO A 53 16.76 9.47 0.12
C PRO A 53 15.41 9.57 0.83
N TRP A 54 15.18 10.60 1.65
CA TRP A 54 13.90 10.78 2.34
C TRP A 54 12.73 10.92 1.36
N ARG A 55 12.94 11.48 0.16
CA ARG A 55 11.90 11.60 -0.88
C ARG A 55 11.39 10.25 -1.36
N ALA A 56 12.27 9.25 -1.40
CA ALA A 56 11.89 7.89 -1.78
C ALA A 56 11.05 7.20 -0.70
N ALA A 57 11.17 7.60 0.57
CA ALA A 57 10.34 7.09 1.65
C ALA A 57 9.02 7.87 1.78
N THR A 58 9.08 9.20 1.76
CA THR A 58 7.91 10.04 2.03
C THR A 58 6.90 10.06 0.89
N THR A 59 7.30 9.76 -0.35
CA THR A 59 6.38 9.62 -1.50
C THR A 59 5.32 8.53 -1.33
N PHE A 60 5.62 7.50 -0.51
CA PHE A 60 4.69 6.41 -0.21
C PHE A 60 3.72 6.73 0.93
N LEU A 61 4.08 7.69 1.78
CA LEU A 61 3.28 8.10 2.94
C LEU A 61 2.37 9.28 2.62
N TYR A 62 2.71 10.08 1.59
CA TYR A 62 1.94 11.26 1.22
C TYR A 62 0.91 10.94 0.13
N PHE A 63 -0.38 10.94 0.51
CA PHE A 63 -1.51 10.66 -0.38
C PHE A 63 -2.09 11.92 -1.07
N GLY A 64 -1.43 13.07 -0.94
CA GLY A 64 -1.88 14.32 -1.52
C GLY A 64 -2.56 15.25 -0.51
N GLN A 65 -3.32 16.22 -1.03
CA GLN A 65 -4.11 17.13 -0.21
C GLN A 65 -5.25 16.37 0.49
N MET A 66 -5.73 16.89 1.62
CA MET A 66 -6.89 16.31 2.31
C MET A 66 -8.15 16.48 1.45
N SER A 67 -8.46 15.45 0.68
CA SER A 67 -9.64 15.35 -0.19
C SER A 67 -10.42 14.07 0.11
N LEU A 68 -11.60 13.93 -0.47
CA LEU A 68 -12.40 12.72 -0.35
C LEU A 68 -11.71 11.50 -1.00
N ASP A 69 -10.94 11.74 -2.08
CA ASP A 69 -10.08 10.73 -2.71
C ASP A 69 -8.99 10.23 -1.74
N PHE A 70 -8.33 11.13 -1.01
CA PHE A 70 -7.37 10.78 0.05
C PHE A 70 -8.00 9.86 1.11
N VAL A 71 -9.18 10.23 1.62
CA VAL A 71 -9.86 9.47 2.67
C VAL A 71 -10.19 8.06 2.20
N PHE A 72 -10.66 7.90 0.97
CA PHE A 72 -10.99 6.57 0.43
C PHE A 72 -9.75 5.70 0.21
N HIS A 73 -8.68 6.25 -0.36
CA HIS A 73 -7.41 5.51 -0.51
C HIS A 73 -6.87 5.05 0.84
N LEU A 74 -6.88 5.94 1.84
CA LEU A 74 -6.43 5.61 3.19
C LEU A 74 -7.32 4.56 3.86
N PHE A 75 -8.65 4.67 3.67
CA PHE A 75 -9.62 3.72 4.20
C PHE A 75 -9.46 2.33 3.58
N PHE A 76 -9.37 2.23 2.25
CA PHE A 76 -9.19 0.95 1.58
C PHE A 76 -7.83 0.34 1.91
N PHE A 77 -6.77 1.14 1.94
CA PHE A 77 -5.47 0.68 2.40
C PHE A 77 -5.56 0.10 3.81
N MET A 78 -6.10 0.84 4.78
CA MET A 78 -6.30 0.36 6.16
C MET A 78 -7.06 -0.97 6.19
N ARG A 79 -8.21 -1.02 5.50
CA ARG A 79 -9.11 -2.17 5.53
C ARG A 79 -8.45 -3.43 5.01
N TYR A 80 -7.82 -3.38 3.83
CA TYR A 80 -7.25 -4.55 3.18
C TYR A 80 -5.85 -4.90 3.70
N SER A 81 -5.07 -3.90 4.12
CA SER A 81 -3.81 -4.09 4.85
C SER A 81 -4.05 -4.85 6.15
N ARG A 82 -5.02 -4.42 6.96
CA ARG A 82 -5.41 -5.11 8.20
C ARG A 82 -5.82 -6.55 7.92
N MET A 83 -6.69 -6.79 6.93
CA MET A 83 -7.12 -8.14 6.57
C MET A 83 -5.95 -9.03 6.14
N LEU A 84 -4.98 -8.51 5.39
CA LEU A 84 -3.79 -9.28 5.00
C LEU A 84 -2.89 -9.59 6.19
N GLU A 85 -2.64 -8.60 7.05
CA GLU A 85 -1.80 -8.74 8.24
C GLU A 85 -2.40 -9.75 9.25
N GLU A 86 -3.73 -9.76 9.41
CA GLU A 86 -4.45 -10.69 10.29
C GLU A 86 -4.67 -12.08 9.68
N SER A 87 -4.91 -12.20 8.36
CA SER A 87 -5.23 -13.49 7.73
C SER A 87 -4.00 -14.21 7.18
N SER A 88 -3.25 -13.53 6.30
CA SER A 88 -2.18 -14.15 5.52
C SER A 88 -0.82 -14.07 6.21
N PHE A 89 -0.62 -13.03 7.02
CA PHE A 89 0.63 -12.74 7.70
C PHE A 89 0.48 -12.78 9.23
N ALA A 90 -0.48 -13.57 9.72
CA ALA A 90 -0.63 -13.82 11.15
C ALA A 90 0.69 -14.33 11.74
N ASN A 91 1.21 -13.62 12.75
CA ASN A 91 2.52 -13.88 13.38
C ASN A 91 3.73 -13.80 12.44
N LYS A 92 3.60 -13.11 11.29
CA LYS A 92 4.65 -12.86 10.29
C LYS A 92 4.57 -11.42 9.76
N GLN A 93 4.48 -10.47 10.67
CA GLN A 93 4.42 -9.04 10.39
C GLN A 93 5.66 -8.55 9.64
N ALA A 94 6.83 -9.16 9.90
CA ALA A 94 8.05 -8.85 9.16
C ALA A 94 7.89 -9.18 7.67
N ASP A 95 7.29 -10.32 7.34
CA ASP A 95 7.05 -10.74 5.95
C ASP A 95 6.04 -9.82 5.24
N TYR A 96 5.08 -9.25 5.98
CA TYR A 96 4.13 -8.26 5.46
C TYR A 96 4.82 -6.93 5.14
N LEU A 97 5.61 -6.40 6.07
CA LEU A 97 6.37 -5.17 5.82
C LEU A 97 7.40 -5.42 4.70
N TRP A 98 7.95 -6.63 4.57
CA TRP A 98 8.85 -6.98 3.47
C TRP A 98 8.15 -6.96 2.11
N LEU A 99 6.91 -7.47 2.03
CA LEU A 99 6.06 -7.34 0.83
C LEU A 99 5.86 -5.87 0.44
N LEU A 100 5.56 -5.00 1.41
CA LEU A 100 5.39 -3.57 1.15
C LEU A 100 6.70 -2.94 0.65
N LEU A 101 7.84 -3.26 1.26
CA LEU A 101 9.14 -2.75 0.84
C LEU A 101 9.54 -3.21 -0.57
N GLN A 102 9.36 -4.50 -0.89
CA GLN A 102 9.60 -5.04 -2.23
C GLN A 102 8.73 -4.33 -3.28
N SER A 103 7.46 -4.11 -2.94
CA SER A 103 6.51 -3.41 -3.82
C SER A 103 6.89 -1.94 -4.00
N SER A 104 7.34 -1.28 -2.94
CA SER A 104 7.88 0.09 -3.01
C SER A 104 9.12 0.17 -3.90
N VAL A 105 10.06 -0.78 -3.80
CA VAL A 105 11.24 -0.81 -4.68
C VAL A 105 10.83 -0.97 -6.15
N LEU A 106 9.87 -1.86 -6.44
CA LEU A 106 9.36 -2.05 -7.80
C LEU A 106 8.65 -0.79 -8.32
N LEU A 107 7.87 -0.12 -7.48
CA LEU A 107 7.22 1.16 -7.81
C LEU A 107 8.24 2.28 -8.07
N LEU A 108 9.32 2.37 -7.28
CA LEU A 108 10.41 3.33 -7.52
C LEU A 108 11.11 3.07 -8.85
N ALA A 109 11.25 1.80 -9.25
CA ALA A 109 11.86 1.43 -10.52
C ALA A 109 10.96 1.76 -11.72
N ILE A 110 9.63 1.62 -11.57
CA ILE A 110 8.64 1.89 -12.63
C ILE A 110 8.30 3.38 -12.72
N SER A 111 8.33 4.12 -11.61
CA SER A 111 7.96 5.53 -11.51
C SER A 111 8.55 6.45 -12.60
N PRO A 112 9.84 6.36 -12.99
CA PRO A 112 10.42 7.22 -14.02
C PRO A 112 9.82 6.98 -15.42
N LEU A 113 9.28 5.79 -15.68
CA LEU A 113 8.68 5.43 -16.97
C LEU A 113 7.27 5.99 -17.11
N VAL A 114 6.55 6.12 -15.99
CA VAL A 114 5.14 6.56 -15.96
C VAL A 114 5.01 8.01 -15.47
N SER A 115 6.10 8.65 -15.04
CA SER A 115 6.16 10.03 -14.53
C SER A 115 5.15 10.31 -13.40
N LEU A 116 5.02 9.36 -12.47
CA LEU A 116 4.09 9.47 -11.33
C LEU A 116 4.72 10.31 -10.19
N PRO A 117 4.09 11.42 -9.77
CA PRO A 117 4.66 12.33 -8.77
C PRO A 117 4.61 11.77 -7.33
N PHE A 118 3.61 10.95 -7.03
CA PHE A 118 3.38 10.33 -5.73
C PHE A 118 3.08 8.84 -5.90
N LEU A 119 3.67 8.00 -5.05
CA LEU A 119 3.59 6.53 -5.15
C LEU A 119 2.76 5.89 -4.03
N SER A 120 2.17 6.70 -3.15
CA SER A 120 1.25 6.29 -2.09
C SER A 120 0.00 5.59 -2.63
N SER A 121 -0.67 6.16 -3.64
CA SER A 121 -1.86 5.54 -4.25
C SER A 121 -1.54 4.19 -4.91
N PRO A 122 -0.53 4.08 -5.82
CA PRO A 122 -0.13 2.80 -6.37
C PRO A 122 0.21 1.75 -5.30
N LEU A 123 0.92 2.14 -4.23
CA LEU A 123 1.24 1.22 -3.15
C LEU A 123 -0.02 0.78 -2.38
N ALA A 124 -0.99 1.67 -2.18
CA ALA A 124 -2.24 1.34 -1.52
C ALA A 124 -3.03 0.26 -2.27
N PHE A 125 -2.94 0.24 -3.60
CA PHE A 125 -3.55 -0.79 -4.43
C PHE A 125 -2.86 -2.16 -4.35
N VAL A 126 -1.62 -2.25 -3.87
CA VAL A 126 -0.89 -3.52 -3.76
C VAL A 126 -1.54 -4.47 -2.74
N PRO A 127 -1.78 -4.08 -1.46
CA PRO A 127 -2.53 -4.90 -0.51
C PRO A 127 -3.95 -5.25 -1.01
N ILE A 128 -4.64 -4.30 -1.62
CA ILE A 128 -5.99 -4.50 -2.18
C ILE A 128 -5.97 -5.62 -3.22
N TYR A 129 -5.02 -5.53 -4.15
CA TYR A 129 -4.84 -6.52 -5.20
C TYR A 129 -4.47 -7.89 -4.62
N MET A 130 -3.47 -7.95 -3.73
CA MET A 130 -3.03 -9.19 -3.09
C MET A 130 -4.19 -9.88 -2.35
N TRP A 131 -4.95 -9.12 -1.56
CA TRP A 131 -6.10 -9.65 -0.84
C TRP A 131 -7.17 -10.19 -1.79
N SER A 132 -7.48 -9.44 -2.85
CA SER A 132 -8.48 -9.81 -3.85
C SER A 132 -8.21 -11.15 -4.53
N ARG A 133 -6.92 -11.42 -4.81
CA ARG A 133 -6.49 -12.65 -5.48
C ARG A 133 -6.42 -13.85 -4.54
N ARG A 134 -6.17 -13.61 -3.26
CA ARG A 134 -6.14 -14.67 -2.23
C ARG A 134 -7.54 -15.11 -1.78
N HIS A 135 -8.55 -14.26 -1.96
CA HIS A 135 -9.93 -14.53 -1.54
C HIS A 135 -10.94 -14.46 -2.70
N PRO A 136 -10.77 -15.22 -3.79
CA PRO A 136 -11.55 -15.04 -5.03
C PRO A 136 -13.05 -15.33 -4.89
N SER A 137 -13.44 -16.13 -3.90
CA SER A 137 -14.84 -16.51 -3.64
C SER A 137 -15.61 -15.49 -2.77
N ILE A 138 -14.92 -14.51 -2.17
CA ILE A 138 -15.57 -13.52 -1.31
C ILE A 138 -16.25 -12.46 -2.16
N GLN A 139 -17.50 -12.15 -1.82
CA GLN A 139 -18.23 -11.01 -2.37
C GLN A 139 -18.05 -9.80 -1.45
N VAL A 140 -17.63 -8.68 -2.02
CA VAL A 140 -17.43 -7.43 -1.31
C VAL A 140 -18.49 -6.43 -1.77
N SER A 141 -19.22 -5.87 -0.80
CA SER A 141 -20.15 -4.77 -1.07
C SER A 141 -19.43 -3.43 -0.98
N LEU A 142 -19.32 -2.73 -2.11
CA LEU A 142 -18.86 -1.36 -2.19
C LEU A 142 -19.96 -0.43 -1.69
N PHE A 143 -19.73 0.19 -0.54
CA PHE A 143 -20.62 1.16 0.10
C PHE A 143 -22.06 0.66 0.36
N GLY A 144 -22.28 -0.66 0.38
CA GLY A 144 -23.63 -1.23 0.52
C GLY A 144 -24.47 -1.17 -0.76
N LEU A 145 -23.94 -0.62 -1.85
CA LEU A 145 -24.68 -0.34 -3.09
C LEU A 145 -24.36 -1.34 -4.20
N VAL A 146 -23.06 -1.66 -4.38
CA VAL A 146 -22.59 -2.49 -5.49
C VAL A 146 -21.82 -3.68 -4.94
N THR A 147 -22.32 -4.89 -5.18
CA THR A 147 -21.60 -6.11 -4.82
C THR A 147 -20.70 -6.55 -5.97
N VAL A 148 -19.41 -6.68 -5.69
CA VAL A 148 -18.41 -7.20 -6.64
C VAL A 148 -17.72 -8.41 -6.03
N THR A 149 -17.34 -9.38 -6.84
CA THR A 149 -16.46 -10.46 -6.36
C THR A 149 -15.05 -9.91 -6.15
N ALA A 150 -14.34 -10.43 -5.16
CA ALA A 150 -13.06 -9.90 -4.72
C ALA A 150 -12.08 -9.61 -5.87
N PRO A 151 -11.88 -10.49 -6.89
CA PRO A 151 -10.92 -10.22 -7.96
C PRO A 151 -11.19 -8.96 -8.79
N TYR A 152 -12.44 -8.49 -8.88
CA TYR A 152 -12.80 -7.28 -9.61
C TYR A 152 -12.76 -6.01 -8.74
N LEU A 153 -12.63 -6.16 -7.43
CA LEU A 153 -12.53 -5.07 -6.46
C LEU A 153 -11.47 -4.02 -6.86
N PRO A 154 -10.19 -4.36 -7.12
CA PRO A 154 -9.19 -3.34 -7.43
C PRO A 154 -9.58 -2.51 -8.67
N PHE A 155 -10.16 -3.13 -9.71
CA PHE A 155 -10.61 -2.43 -10.90
C PHE A 155 -11.84 -1.55 -10.65
N ALA A 156 -12.75 -2.01 -9.79
CA ALA A 156 -13.90 -1.20 -9.37
C ALA A 156 -13.44 0.03 -8.57
N LEU A 157 -12.39 -0.09 -7.75
CA LEU A 157 -11.81 1.02 -7.01
C LEU A 157 -11.05 2.01 -7.91
N VAL A 158 -10.33 1.53 -8.94
CA VAL A 158 -9.73 2.39 -9.96
C VAL A 158 -10.81 3.23 -10.67
N LEU A 159 -11.92 2.58 -11.08
CA LEU A 159 -13.03 3.28 -11.73
C LEU A 159 -13.65 4.32 -10.78
N PHE A 160 -13.79 3.97 -9.51
CA PHE A 160 -14.31 4.88 -8.49
C PHE A 160 -13.40 6.09 -8.26
N SER A 161 -12.08 5.90 -8.13
CA SER A 161 -11.13 7.02 -8.02
C SER A 161 -11.15 7.89 -9.27
N TRP A 162 -11.21 7.29 -10.46
CA TRP A 162 -11.30 8.06 -11.71
C TRP A 162 -12.53 8.99 -11.75
N VAL A 163 -13.70 8.49 -11.30
CA VAL A 163 -14.94 9.27 -11.23
C VAL A 163 -14.85 10.41 -10.20
N ILE A 164 -14.18 10.20 -9.07
CA ILE A 164 -14.03 11.21 -8.02
C ILE A 164 -12.99 12.27 -8.39
N ASN A 165 -11.82 11.84 -8.85
CA ASN A 165 -10.68 12.71 -9.11
C ASN A 165 -10.85 13.44 -10.46
N GLY A 166 -11.55 12.83 -11.41
CA GLY A 166 -11.77 13.36 -12.76
C GLY A 166 -10.51 13.37 -13.63
N THR A 167 -9.38 12.88 -13.12
CA THR A 167 -8.09 12.86 -13.83
C THR A 167 -7.70 11.43 -14.22
N TRP A 168 -7.27 11.26 -15.48
CA TRP A 168 -6.74 9.98 -15.95
C TRP A 168 -5.42 9.60 -15.26
N THR A 169 -4.65 10.60 -14.81
CA THR A 169 -3.36 10.39 -14.14
C THR A 169 -3.51 9.67 -12.81
N ALA A 170 -4.58 9.94 -12.04
CA ALA A 170 -4.86 9.24 -10.79
C ALA A 170 -5.19 7.76 -11.06
N ALA A 171 -6.10 7.50 -12.00
CA ALA A 171 -6.46 6.14 -12.41
C ALA A 171 -5.25 5.35 -12.94
N ALA A 172 -4.38 5.99 -13.73
CA ALA A 172 -3.15 5.37 -14.22
C ALA A 172 -2.21 4.97 -13.07
N ALA A 173 -2.10 5.80 -12.02
CA ALA A 173 -1.30 5.47 -10.84
C ALA A 173 -1.84 4.22 -10.13
N ASP A 174 -3.16 4.13 -9.98
CA ASP A 174 -3.84 3.00 -9.33
C ASP A 174 -3.70 1.70 -10.16
N LEU A 175 -3.74 1.81 -11.48
CA LEU A 175 -3.48 0.70 -12.41
C LEU A 175 -2.03 0.21 -12.31
N VAL A 176 -1.06 1.11 -12.19
CA VAL A 176 0.33 0.73 -11.91
C VAL A 176 0.43 -0.01 -10.58
N GLY A 177 -0.32 0.42 -9.56
CA GLY A 177 -0.47 -0.30 -8.29
C GLY A 177 -1.02 -1.72 -8.47
N CYS A 178 -2.05 -1.88 -9.29
CA CYS A 178 -2.62 -3.19 -9.63
C CYS A 178 -1.60 -4.08 -10.36
N LEU A 179 -0.83 -3.52 -11.29
CA LEU A 179 0.23 -4.24 -12.00
C LEU A 179 1.31 -4.73 -11.04
N VAL A 180 1.80 -3.84 -10.16
CA VAL A 180 2.79 -4.21 -9.13
C VAL A 180 2.23 -5.26 -8.18
N GLY A 181 0.97 -5.10 -7.76
CA GLY A 181 0.27 -6.10 -6.96
C GLY A 181 0.16 -7.45 -7.65
N HIS A 182 -0.06 -7.46 -8.97
CA HIS A 182 -0.07 -8.69 -9.76
C HIS A 182 1.29 -9.36 -9.80
N VAL A 183 2.36 -8.60 -10.03
CA VAL A 183 3.73 -9.12 -10.01
C VAL A 183 4.09 -9.68 -8.62
N ALA A 184 3.77 -8.94 -7.55
CA ALA A 184 4.01 -9.39 -6.19
C ALA A 184 3.25 -10.68 -5.85
N TRP A 185 1.97 -10.76 -6.23
CA TRP A 185 1.16 -11.96 -6.08
C TRP A 185 1.71 -13.14 -6.90
N PHE A 186 2.01 -12.91 -8.18
CA PHE A 186 2.51 -13.95 -9.06
C PHE A 186 3.82 -14.53 -8.54
N ILE A 187 4.77 -13.69 -8.14
CA ILE A 187 6.06 -14.13 -7.63
C ILE A 187 5.89 -14.90 -6.31
N ARG A 188 5.09 -14.39 -5.36
CA ARG A 188 4.99 -14.97 -4.02
C ARG A 188 4.06 -16.18 -3.93
N ASP A 189 2.98 -16.20 -4.69
CA ASP A 189 1.93 -17.22 -4.56
C ASP A 189 2.01 -18.27 -5.70
N VAL A 190 2.33 -17.86 -6.93
CA VAL A 190 2.36 -18.77 -8.09
C VAL A 190 3.76 -19.32 -8.33
N TRP A 191 4.73 -18.44 -8.57
CA TRP A 191 6.12 -18.82 -8.90
C TRP A 191 6.80 -19.59 -7.76
N THR A 192 6.59 -19.16 -6.52
CA THR A 192 7.15 -19.84 -5.35
C THR A 192 6.58 -21.26 -5.20
N ARG A 193 5.30 -21.45 -5.54
CA ARG A 193 4.62 -22.75 -5.48
C ARG A 193 5.04 -23.69 -6.61
N GLU A 194 5.20 -23.17 -7.83
CA GLU A 194 5.37 -23.98 -9.04
C GLU A 194 6.83 -24.15 -9.47
N ALA A 195 7.68 -23.13 -9.31
CA ALA A 195 9.04 -23.14 -9.88
C ALA A 195 10.16 -23.37 -8.86
N VAL A 196 10.01 -22.83 -7.63
CA VAL A 196 11.12 -22.81 -6.64
C VAL A 196 10.94 -23.86 -5.54
N GLY A 197 9.73 -24.38 -5.35
CA GLY A 197 9.45 -25.47 -4.41
C GLY A 197 9.66 -25.13 -2.92
N GLY A 198 9.78 -23.85 -2.55
CA GLY A 198 10.07 -23.48 -1.15
C GLY A 198 10.13 -21.99 -0.85
N ILE A 199 10.13 -21.68 0.46
CA ILE A 199 10.14 -20.33 1.02
C ILE A 199 11.55 -19.72 0.91
N GLY A 200 11.76 -18.84 -0.09
CA GLY A 200 13.02 -18.11 -0.29
C GLY A 200 13.04 -16.69 0.29
N TRP A 201 14.09 -15.93 -0.02
CA TRP A 201 14.27 -14.50 0.35
C TRP A 201 13.16 -13.58 -0.18
N ILE A 202 12.47 -14.03 -1.23
CA ILE A 202 11.33 -13.35 -1.83
C ILE A 202 10.15 -13.34 -0.86
N THR A 203 9.92 -14.44 -0.15
CA THR A 203 8.75 -14.64 0.70
C THR A 203 9.07 -14.32 2.16
N LYS A 204 10.25 -14.71 2.65
CA LYS A 204 10.70 -14.43 4.01
C LYS A 204 11.44 -13.11 4.11
N ALA A 205 11.08 -12.31 5.10
CA ALA A 205 11.81 -11.12 5.49
C ALA A 205 13.24 -11.45 5.95
N PRO A 206 14.21 -10.54 5.77
CA PRO A 206 15.54 -10.70 6.32
C PRO A 206 15.52 -10.85 7.86
N ALA A 207 16.45 -11.64 8.40
CA ALA A 207 16.61 -11.85 9.85
C ALA A 207 16.61 -10.56 10.72
N PRO A 208 17.27 -9.44 10.35
CA PRO A 208 17.21 -8.22 11.17
C PRO A 208 15.78 -7.67 11.31
N MET A 209 14.95 -7.84 10.27
CA MET A 209 13.57 -7.38 10.25
C MET A 209 12.68 -8.25 11.14
N GLN A 210 12.85 -9.57 11.09
CA GLN A 210 12.16 -10.52 11.98
C GLN A 210 12.48 -10.25 13.45
N ARG A 211 13.73 -9.88 13.77
CA ARG A 211 14.13 -9.49 15.14
C ARG A 211 13.40 -8.26 15.65
N TRP A 212 13.10 -7.27 14.80
CA TRP A 212 12.34 -6.09 15.21
C TRP A 212 10.91 -6.41 15.61
N PHE A 213 10.32 -7.45 15.04
CA PHE A 213 8.98 -7.93 15.38
C PHE A 213 8.99 -9.08 16.41
N GLY A 214 10.16 -9.51 16.89
CA GLY A 214 10.28 -10.63 17.83
C GLY A 214 9.96 -12.00 17.22
N GLU A 215 10.09 -12.14 15.91
CA GLU A 215 9.72 -13.34 15.13
C GLU A 215 10.92 -14.28 14.85
N ALA A 216 12.07 -14.03 15.51
CA ALA A 216 13.35 -14.70 15.26
C ALA A 216 13.58 -15.95 16.10
#